data_AF-A0A8B6CJ83-F1
#
_entry.id   AF-A0A8B6CJ83-F1
#
_cell.length_a   1.000
_cell.length_b   1.000
_cell.length_c   1.000
_cell.angle_alpha   90.00
_cell.angle_beta   90.00
_cell.angle_gamma   90.00
#
_symmetry.space_group_name_H-M   'P 1'
#
loop_
_entity.id
_entity.type
_entity.pdbx_description
1 polymer ?
#
loop_
_entity_poly.entity_id
_entity_poly.type
_entity_poly.pdbx_seq_one_letter_code
_entity_poly.pdbx_strand_id
1 'polypeptide(L)'
;MCDSLTTIDELPNEILLVIFSYCNVDSLNNSLLVCKRWNIVISQSDILWKELCSSLHETRRLIQVDRKLGRSWQETFKMNYKTNDIKKKWKKGDFSNPKNYQELAPKPVCKMDDESWGEIFQMELDRC
;
A
#
# COMPACT_ATOMS: atom_id res chain seq x y z
N MET A 1 43.17 -7.22 14.31
CA MET A 1 41.79 -7.55 14.74
C MET A 1 40.94 -7.49 13.50
N CYS A 2 40.33 -8.62 13.11
CA CYS A 2 39.39 -8.63 11.99
C CYS A 2 38.05 -8.17 12.57
N ASP A 3 37.60 -6.97 12.21
CA ASP A 3 36.23 -6.55 12.50
C ASP A 3 35.30 -7.55 11.80
N SER A 4 34.65 -8.40 12.58
CA SER A 4 33.55 -9.22 12.06
C SER A 4 32.41 -8.27 11.74
N LEU A 5 32.34 -7.81 10.49
CA LEU A 5 31.23 -7.04 9.96
C LEU A 5 29.95 -7.87 10.14
N THR A 6 29.11 -7.49 11.10
CA THR A 6 27.79 -8.09 11.27
C THR A 6 27.00 -7.87 9.98
N THR A 7 26.69 -8.95 9.28
CA THR A 7 25.89 -8.86 8.07
C THR A 7 24.40 -8.77 8.43
N ILE A 8 23.57 -8.20 7.55
CA ILE A 8 22.12 -8.14 7.79
C ILE A 8 21.53 -9.53 8.03
N ASP A 9 22.14 -10.56 7.42
CA ASP A 9 21.73 -11.95 7.58
C ASP A 9 22.02 -12.54 8.97
N GLU A 10 22.79 -11.87 9.82
CA GLU A 10 23.05 -12.28 11.20
C GLU A 10 22.09 -11.61 12.21
N LEU A 11 21.35 -10.59 11.78
CA LEU A 11 20.43 -9.86 12.65
C LEU A 11 19.25 -10.76 13.08
N PRO A 12 18.75 -10.66 14.33
CA PRO A 12 17.49 -11.31 14.73
C PRO A 12 16.29 -10.84 13.89
N ASN A 13 15.26 -11.68 13.80
CA ASN A 13 14.08 -11.38 12.98
C ASN A 13 13.34 -10.11 13.48
N GLU A 14 13.37 -9.87 14.79
CA GLU A 14 12.77 -8.69 15.42
C GLU A 14 13.44 -7.40 14.93
N ILE A 15 14.77 -7.42 14.78
CA ILE A 15 15.54 -6.28 14.27
C ILE A 15 15.28 -6.09 12.78
N LEU A 16 15.21 -7.18 12.02
CA LEU A 16 14.83 -7.12 10.60
C LEU A 16 13.44 -6.50 10.42
N LEU A 17 12.47 -6.85 11.27
CA LEU A 17 11.12 -6.25 11.23
C LEU A 17 11.14 -4.75 11.51
N VAL A 18 11.95 -4.30 12.48
CA VAL A 18 12.13 -2.86 12.73
C VAL A 18 12.73 -2.17 11.52
N ILE A 19 13.72 -2.76 10.85
CA ILE A 19 14.29 -2.17 9.62
C ILE A 19 13.22 -2.09 8.53
N PHE A 20 12.46 -3.17 8.31
CA PHE A 20 11.42 -3.20 7.29
C PHE A 20 10.24 -2.28 7.57
N SER A 21 9.96 -1.92 8.82
CA SER A 21 8.89 -0.94 9.14
C SER A 21 9.24 0.48 8.68
N TYR A 22 10.52 0.80 8.48
CA TYR A 22 10.94 2.08 7.88
C TYR A 22 10.97 2.08 6.35
N CYS A 23 10.76 0.92 5.71
CA CYS A 23 10.76 0.84 4.24
C CYS A 23 9.46 1.42 3.66
N ASN A 24 9.59 2.17 2.56
CA ASN A 24 8.44 2.48 1.72
C ASN A 24 7.93 1.20 1.03
N VAL A 25 6.76 1.29 0.39
CA VAL A 25 6.08 0.14 -0.21
C VAL A 25 6.90 -0.51 -1.33
N ASP A 26 7.58 0.28 -2.14
CA ASP A 26 8.42 -0.24 -3.24
C ASP A 26 9.64 -0.98 -2.71
N SER A 27 10.34 -0.39 -1.74
CA SER A 27 11.46 -1.03 -1.05
C SER A 27 11.02 -2.30 -0.33
N LEU A 28 9.85 -2.31 0.31
CA LEU A 28 9.34 -3.50 0.99
C LEU A 28 8.99 -4.62 -0.01
N ASN A 29 8.40 -4.27 -1.16
CA ASN A 29 8.13 -5.21 -2.25
C ASN A 29 9.42 -5.81 -2.80
N ASN A 30 10.47 -5.00 -2.96
CA ASN A 30 11.79 -5.49 -3.38
C ASN A 30 12.39 -6.42 -2.31
N SER A 31 12.28 -6.06 -1.03
CA SER A 31 12.75 -6.87 0.10
C SER A 31 12.08 -8.25 0.18
N LEU A 32 10.81 -8.37 -0.20
CA LEU A 32 10.11 -9.65 -0.33
C LEU A 32 10.75 -10.60 -1.36
N LEU A 33 11.53 -10.07 -2.32
CA LEU A 33 12.15 -10.82 -3.41
C LEU A 33 13.62 -11.14 -3.17
N VAL A 34 14.24 -10.60 -2.11
CA VAL A 34 15.69 -10.76 -1.84
C VAL A 34 16.04 -12.19 -1.48
N CYS A 35 15.41 -12.76 -0.44
CA CYS A 35 15.67 -14.13 -0.02
C CYS A 35 14.47 -14.73 0.74
N LYS A 36 14.49 -16.05 0.95
CA LYS A 36 13.41 -16.78 1.66
C LYS A 36 13.18 -16.25 3.07
N ARG A 37 14.26 -15.95 3.80
CA ARG A 37 14.16 -15.47 5.19
C ARG A 37 13.45 -14.13 5.26
N TRP A 38 13.84 -13.17 4.42
CA TRP A 38 13.21 -11.85 4.36
C TRP A 38 11.75 -11.97 3.94
N ASN A 39 11.46 -12.82 2.95
CA ASN A 39 10.10 -13.08 2.52
C ASN A 39 9.22 -13.59 3.68
N ILE A 40 9.71 -14.56 4.46
CA ILE A 40 9.01 -15.12 5.63
C ILE A 40 8.81 -14.04 6.69
N VAL A 41 9.88 -13.34 7.10
CA VAL A 41 9.83 -12.32 8.16
C VAL A 41 8.83 -11.22 7.79
N ILE A 42 8.90 -10.70 6.57
CA ILE A 42 8.00 -9.63 6.11
C ILE A 42 6.57 -10.17 5.94
N SER A 43 6.38 -11.30 5.26
CA SER A 43 5.02 -11.78 4.93
C SER A 43 4.23 -12.26 6.15
N GLN A 44 4.91 -12.81 7.16
CA GLN A 44 4.25 -13.34 8.36
C GLN A 44 4.03 -12.29 9.46
N SER A 45 4.54 -11.07 9.30
CA SER A 45 4.35 -10.00 10.29
C SER A 45 3.01 -9.29 10.12
N ASP A 46 1.99 -9.78 10.81
CA ASP A 46 0.66 -9.14 10.84
C ASP A 46 0.71 -7.70 11.36
N ILE A 47 1.61 -7.40 12.30
CA ILE A 47 1.78 -6.05 12.87
C ILE A 47 2.23 -5.07 11.79
N LEU A 48 3.27 -5.44 11.03
CA LEU A 48 3.80 -4.62 9.93
C LEU A 48 2.71 -4.32 8.89
N TRP A 49 1.99 -5.33 8.43
CA TRP A 49 0.94 -5.14 7.42
C TRP A 49 -0.26 -4.36 7.95
N LYS A 50 -0.60 -4.51 9.24
CA LYS A 50 -1.66 -3.74 9.90
C LYS A 50 -1.31 -2.24 9.98
N GLU A 51 -0.08 -1.91 10.32
CA GLU A 51 0.41 -0.53 10.33
C GLU A 51 0.38 0.08 8.92
N LEU A 52 0.87 -0.67 7.93
CA LEU A 52 0.81 -0.26 6.53
C LEU A 52 -0.63 -0.01 6.06
N CYS A 53 -1.57 -0.90 6.39
CA CYS A 53 -2.99 -0.68 6.11
C CYS A 53 -3.56 0.56 6.82
N SER A 54 -3.07 0.88 8.02
CA SER A 54 -3.51 2.06 8.77
C SER A 54 -3.12 3.38 8.09
N SER A 55 -2.06 3.36 7.26
CA SER A 55 -1.63 4.51 6.44
C SER A 55 -2.47 4.73 5.16
N LEU A 56 -3.35 3.79 4.82
CA LEU A 56 -4.21 3.84 3.63
C LEU A 56 -5.56 4.51 3.94
N HIS A 57 -5.52 5.82 4.19
CA HIS A 57 -6.70 6.59 4.61
C HIS A 57 -7.85 6.58 3.59
N GLU A 58 -7.54 6.56 2.30
CA GLU A 58 -8.55 6.69 1.24
C GLU A 58 -9.38 5.41 1.01
N THR A 59 -8.85 4.27 1.44
CA THR A 59 -9.46 2.96 1.29
C THR A 59 -9.85 2.35 2.62
N ARG A 60 -10.02 3.16 3.68
CA ARG A 60 -10.34 2.67 5.03
C ARG A 60 -11.60 1.81 5.07
N ARG A 61 -12.64 2.18 4.32
CA ARG A 61 -13.88 1.41 4.19
C ARG A 61 -13.63 0.04 3.54
N LEU A 62 -12.89 0.01 2.43
CA LEU A 62 -12.54 -1.23 1.72
C LEU A 62 -11.70 -2.18 2.59
N ILE A 63 -10.76 -1.62 3.36
CA ILE A 63 -9.98 -2.38 4.34
C ILE A 63 -10.90 -3.04 5.37
N GLN A 64 -11.91 -2.33 5.89
CA GLN A 64 -12.86 -2.92 6.85
C GLN A 64 -13.68 -4.06 6.23
N VAL A 65 -14.08 -3.93 4.96
CA VAL A 65 -14.77 -4.99 4.21
C VAL A 65 -13.84 -6.21 4.07
N ASP A 66 -12.60 -6.02 3.63
CA ASP A 66 -11.62 -7.09 3.48
C ASP A 66 -11.35 -7.84 4.79
N ARG A 67 -11.27 -7.09 5.90
CA ARG A 67 -11.12 -7.67 7.24
C ARG A 67 -12.34 -8.48 7.67
N LYS A 68 -13.56 -8.02 7.36
CA LYS A 68 -14.80 -8.78 7.63
C LYS A 68 -14.90 -10.05 6.78
N LEU A 69 -14.30 -10.05 5.58
CA LEU A 69 -14.19 -11.22 4.72
C LEU A 69 -13.09 -12.21 5.16
N GLY A 70 -12.38 -11.94 6.26
CA GLY A 70 -11.36 -12.83 6.81
C GLY A 70 -10.01 -12.80 6.09
N ARG A 71 -9.75 -11.78 5.26
CA ARG A 71 -8.47 -11.63 4.55
C ARG A 71 -7.34 -11.27 5.51
N SER A 72 -6.13 -11.77 5.24
CA SER A 72 -4.93 -11.37 5.99
C SER A 72 -4.62 -9.87 5.82
N TRP A 73 -3.81 -9.30 6.72
CA TRP A 73 -3.42 -7.88 6.59
C TRP A 73 -2.60 -7.63 5.33
N GLN A 74 -1.74 -8.58 4.94
CA GLN A 74 -0.93 -8.51 3.72
C GLN A 74 -1.82 -8.49 2.46
N GLU A 75 -2.77 -9.42 2.34
CA GLU A 75 -3.69 -9.46 1.20
C GLU A 75 -4.51 -8.18 1.12
N THR A 76 -5.05 -7.75 2.27
CA THR A 76 -5.81 -6.49 2.38
C THR A 76 -4.97 -5.31 1.90
N PHE A 77 -3.70 -5.20 2.32
CA PHE A 77 -2.83 -4.12 1.88
C PHE A 77 -2.60 -4.14 0.35
N LYS A 78 -2.24 -5.31 -0.19
CA LYS A 78 -1.96 -5.49 -1.63
C LYS A 78 -3.17 -5.14 -2.49
N MET A 79 -4.38 -5.45 -2.03
CA MET A 79 -5.62 -5.14 -2.75
C MET A 79 -5.97 -3.65 -2.73
N ASN A 80 -5.64 -2.93 -1.65
CA ASN A 80 -6.09 -1.55 -1.45
C ASN A 80 -5.04 -0.48 -1.77
N TYR A 81 -3.74 -0.81 -1.75
CA TYR A 81 -2.67 0.17 -1.90
C TYR A 81 -2.77 1.00 -3.19
N LYS A 82 -2.98 0.34 -4.34
CA LYS A 82 -3.10 1.03 -5.63
C LYS A 82 -4.32 1.94 -5.68
N THR A 83 -5.46 1.45 -5.19
CA THR A 83 -6.70 2.24 -5.12
C THR A 83 -6.51 3.46 -4.22
N ASN A 84 -5.84 3.31 -3.08
CA ASN A 84 -5.54 4.41 -2.18
C ASN A 84 -4.63 5.47 -2.85
N ASP A 85 -3.59 5.06 -3.56
CA ASP A 85 -2.71 5.97 -4.30
C ASP A 85 -3.48 6.76 -5.38
N ILE A 86 -4.35 6.08 -6.14
CA ILE A 86 -5.19 6.71 -7.16
C ILE A 86 -6.17 7.70 -6.52
N LYS A 87 -6.86 7.33 -5.43
CA LYS A 87 -7.75 8.25 -4.69
C LYS A 87 -6.99 9.47 -4.15
N LYS A 88 -5.75 9.30 -3.66
CA LYS A 88 -4.91 10.42 -3.22
C LYS A 88 -4.59 11.39 -4.37
N LYS A 89 -4.26 10.87 -5.56
CA LYS A 89 -3.99 11.67 -6.77
C LYS A 89 -5.21 12.46 -7.23
N TRP A 90 -6.38 11.82 -7.24
CA TRP A 90 -7.66 12.51 -7.46
C TRP A 90 -7.89 13.62 -6.43
N LYS A 91 -7.71 13.33 -5.14
CA LYS A 91 -7.82 14.32 -4.05
C LYS A 91 -6.83 15.47 -4.10
N LYS A 92 -5.72 15.31 -4.82
CA LYS A 92 -4.74 16.37 -5.06
C LYS A 92 -5.06 17.21 -6.30
N GLY A 93 -5.92 16.70 -7.19
CA GLY A 93 -6.25 17.34 -8.46
C GLY A 93 -5.31 16.98 -9.60
N ASP A 94 -4.51 15.93 -9.44
CA ASP A 94 -3.58 15.45 -10.48
C ASP A 94 -4.32 14.99 -11.76
N PHE A 95 -5.65 14.75 -11.68
CA PHE A 95 -6.51 14.35 -12.78
C PHE A 95 -7.66 15.35 -13.07
N SER A 96 -7.64 16.54 -12.46
CA SER A 96 -8.68 17.54 -12.66
C SER A 96 -8.58 18.19 -14.05
N ASN A 97 -9.72 18.62 -14.59
CA ASN A 97 -9.84 19.27 -15.90
C ASN A 97 -9.14 18.52 -17.06
N PRO A 98 -9.43 17.21 -17.27
CA PRO A 98 -8.86 16.47 -18.37
C PRO A 98 -9.38 17.02 -19.70
N LYS A 99 -8.49 17.30 -20.65
CA LYS A 99 -8.90 17.74 -22.00
C LYS A 99 -9.52 16.60 -22.80
N ASN A 100 -9.18 15.37 -22.47
CA ASN A 100 -9.71 14.17 -23.10
C ASN A 100 -9.61 12.97 -22.15
N TYR A 101 -10.29 11.88 -22.50
CA TYR A 101 -10.37 10.67 -21.69
C TYR A 101 -9.01 9.98 -21.42
N GLN A 102 -8.00 10.16 -22.29
CA GLN A 102 -6.69 9.52 -22.13
C GLN A 102 -5.84 10.15 -21.03
N GLU A 103 -6.17 11.39 -20.63
CA GLU A 103 -5.51 12.09 -19.51
C GLU A 103 -5.99 11.58 -18.14
N LEU A 104 -7.10 10.84 -18.11
CA LEU A 104 -7.58 10.18 -16.91
C LEU A 104 -6.74 8.94 -16.60
N ALA A 105 -6.56 8.66 -15.31
CA ALA A 105 -5.74 7.58 -14.78
C ALA A 105 -5.80 6.28 -15.63
N PRO A 106 -4.65 5.60 -15.86
CA PRO A 106 -4.56 4.49 -16.83
C PRO A 106 -5.52 3.34 -16.49
N LYS A 107 -6.39 2.99 -17.46
CA LYS A 107 -7.26 1.80 -17.40
C LYS A 107 -6.49 0.51 -17.71
N PRO A 108 -6.82 -0.64 -17.07
CA PRO A 108 -7.78 -0.83 -15.99
C PRO A 108 -7.02 -1.26 -14.72
N VAL A 109 -6.39 -0.32 -14.00
CA VAL A 109 -5.72 -0.67 -12.72
C VAL A 109 -6.63 -0.40 -11.52
N CYS A 110 -7.71 0.37 -11.70
CA CYS A 110 -8.58 0.75 -10.59
C CYS A 110 -9.93 0.01 -10.63
N LYS A 111 -10.06 -1.05 -9.83
CA LYS A 111 -11.37 -1.56 -9.41
C LYS A 111 -11.86 -0.69 -8.24
N MET A 112 -12.20 0.57 -8.51
CA MET A 112 -12.97 1.39 -7.57
C MET A 112 -14.43 1.00 -7.68
N ASP A 113 -15.07 0.79 -6.53
CA ASP A 113 -16.50 0.55 -6.43
C ASP A 113 -17.31 1.85 -6.63
N ASP A 114 -18.61 1.71 -6.87
CA ASP A 114 -19.50 2.81 -7.22
C ASP A 114 -19.51 3.92 -6.15
N GLU A 115 -19.44 3.57 -4.85
CA GLU A 115 -19.39 4.54 -3.76
C GLU A 115 -18.08 5.34 -3.78
N SER A 116 -16.95 4.66 -4.03
CA SER A 116 -15.65 5.33 -4.17
C SER A 116 -15.59 6.28 -5.38
N TRP A 117 -16.24 5.92 -6.49
CA TRP A 117 -16.38 6.83 -7.64
C TRP A 117 -17.30 8.01 -7.34
N GLY A 118 -18.41 7.79 -6.62
CA GLY A 118 -19.32 8.84 -6.19
C GLY A 118 -18.61 9.90 -5.34
N GLU A 119 -17.76 9.49 -4.39
CA GLU A 119 -16.93 10.40 -3.60
C GLU A 119 -15.99 11.26 -4.47
N ILE A 120 -15.35 10.64 -5.48
CA ILE A 120 -14.44 11.35 -6.40
C ILE A 120 -15.21 12.38 -7.23
N PHE A 121 -16.34 11.98 -7.82
CA PHE A 121 -17.12 12.88 -8.67
C PHE A 121 -17.71 14.05 -7.88
N GLN A 122 -18.21 13.81 -6.66
CA GLN A 122 -18.70 14.89 -5.81
C GLN A 122 -17.59 15.88 -5.48
N MET A 123 -16.42 15.38 -5.12
CA MET A 123 -15.26 16.23 -4.84
C MET A 123 -14.84 17.09 -6.05
N GLU A 124 -14.84 16.54 -7.26
CA GLU A 124 -14.51 17.31 -8.47
C GLU A 124 -15.57 18.36 -8.81
N LEU A 125 -16.86 18.07 -8.55
CA LEU A 125 -17.92 19.07 -8.67
C LEU A 125 -17.70 20.23 -7.69
N ASP A 126 -17.32 19.93 -6.44
CA ASP A 126 -17.09 20.93 -5.39
C ASP A 126 -15.85 21.82 -5.63
N ARG A 127 -14.98 21.44 -6.58
CA ARG A 127 -13.78 22.22 -6.96
C ARG A 127 -14.03 23.26 -8.04
N CYS A 128 -15.14 23.14 -8.76
CA CYS A 128 -15.55 24.07 -9.82
C CYS A 128 -16.18 25.34 -9.24
#